data_AF-A0A914R7F5-F1
#
_entry.id   AF-A0A914R7F5-F1
#
_cell.length_a   1.000
_cell.length_b   1.000
_cell.length_c   1.000
_cell.angle_alpha   90.00
_cell.angle_beta   90.00
_cell.angle_gamma   90.00
#
_symmetry.space_group_name_H-M   'P 1'
#
loop_
_entity.id
_entity.type
_entity.pdbx_description
1 polymer ?
#
loop_
_entity_poly.entity_id
_entity_poly.type
_entity_poly.pdbx_seq_one_letter_code
_entity_poly.pdbx_strand_id
1 'polypeptide(L)'
;MVMKLMVLIFVFGIIFSAATGYRWKKNPVTFSVQNYTSTLSSNQIRDGVTQAFNIWSRVIPLDFKECCGSNADILLSFKPLDGTLVGWTNYKWNGDGAFYHADTYFNNRNSWGLKDPRKTDIIAVAVHEIGHALGLTGHSGDSNSVMNSWIKWTDGNGNYRYPQLSSSDISNIQNLYGRR
;
A
#
# COMPACT_ATOMS: atom_id res chain seq x y z
N MET A 1 -10.32 15.70 25.56
CA MET A 1 -9.76 14.33 25.51
C MET A 1 -10.61 13.53 24.53
N VAL A 2 -10.24 13.48 23.25
CA VAL A 2 -11.06 12.85 22.21
C VAL A 2 -10.50 11.45 21.95
N MET A 3 -11.28 10.43 22.33
CA MET A 3 -10.99 9.02 22.07
C MET A 3 -10.87 8.80 20.55
N LYS A 4 -9.67 8.46 20.07
CA LYS A 4 -9.47 7.94 18.72
C LYS A 4 -10.00 6.51 18.70
N LEU A 5 -11.02 6.27 17.88
CA LEU A 5 -11.65 4.98 17.65
C LEU A 5 -10.58 3.99 17.13
N MET A 6 -10.27 2.98 17.93
CA MET A 6 -9.36 1.89 17.57
C MET A 6 -10.10 0.92 16.64
N VAL A 7 -9.57 0.77 15.43
CA VAL A 7 -10.03 -0.21 14.45
C VAL A 7 -9.05 -1.37 14.47
N LEU A 8 -9.54 -2.54 14.91
CA LEU A 8 -8.79 -3.80 14.97
C LEU A 8 -9.09 -4.62 13.71
N ILE A 9 -8.07 -4.96 12.91
CA ILE A 9 -8.21 -5.88 11.78
C ILE A 9 -8.00 -7.31 12.30
N PHE A 10 -9.04 -8.12 12.24
CA PHE A 10 -8.95 -9.59 12.29
C PHE A 10 -8.78 -10.11 10.87
N VAL A 11 -7.57 -10.52 10.51
CA VAL A 11 -7.35 -11.61 9.54
C VAL A 11 -6.30 -12.52 10.17
N PHE A 12 -6.61 -13.81 10.20
CA PHE A 12 -5.82 -14.89 10.80
C PHE A 12 -4.30 -14.70 10.63
N GLY A 13 -3.56 -14.94 11.72
CA GLY A 13 -2.12 -14.75 11.83
C GLY A 13 -1.32 -15.48 10.75
N ILE A 14 -1.01 -14.76 9.67
CA ILE A 14 0.07 -15.11 8.75
C ILE A 14 1.24 -14.21 9.13
N ILE A 15 2.33 -14.85 9.55
CA ILE A 15 3.62 -14.26 9.88
C ILE A 15 4.00 -13.26 8.78
N PHE A 16 4.29 -12.01 9.15
CA PHE A 16 4.84 -11.00 8.24
C PHE A 16 6.13 -11.54 7.62
N SER A 17 6.05 -11.97 6.38
CA SER A 17 7.16 -12.64 5.72
C SER A 17 6.99 -12.59 4.21
N ALA A 18 8.12 -12.69 3.52
CA ALA A 18 8.22 -12.95 2.08
C ALA A 18 7.85 -14.40 1.69
N ALA A 19 7.27 -15.20 2.60
CA ALA A 19 7.39 -16.66 2.64
C ALA A 19 6.74 -17.44 1.49
N THR A 20 6.05 -16.81 0.54
CA THR A 20 5.53 -17.49 -0.65
C THR A 20 6.43 -17.36 -1.88
N GLY A 21 7.40 -16.44 -1.88
CA GLY A 21 8.26 -16.16 -3.04
C GLY A 21 7.52 -15.57 -4.25
N TYR A 22 6.23 -15.22 -4.10
CA TYR A 22 5.44 -14.67 -5.18
C TYR A 22 5.77 -13.19 -5.41
N ARG A 23 6.08 -12.85 -6.65
CA ARG A 23 6.58 -11.52 -7.00
C ARG A 23 6.44 -11.21 -8.48
N TRP A 24 6.54 -9.94 -8.82
CA TRP A 24 6.77 -9.49 -10.19
C TRP A 24 8.14 -9.97 -10.69
N LYS A 25 8.16 -10.63 -11.85
CA LYS A 25 9.40 -11.04 -12.56
C LYS A 25 9.70 -10.15 -13.79
N LYS A 26 9.05 -8.99 -13.87
CA LYS A 26 9.19 -7.99 -14.94
C LYS A 26 9.60 -6.64 -14.35
N ASN A 27 10.23 -5.81 -15.17
CA ASN A 27 10.55 -4.43 -14.88
C ASN A 27 10.47 -3.62 -16.20
N PRO A 28 9.71 -2.50 -16.30
CA PRO A 28 8.90 -1.86 -15.26
C PRO A 28 7.63 -2.64 -14.90
N VAL A 29 7.19 -2.49 -13.65
CA VAL A 29 5.83 -2.85 -13.22
C VAL A 29 4.92 -1.64 -13.44
N THR A 30 3.80 -1.84 -14.10
CA THR A 30 2.88 -0.76 -14.49
C THR A 30 1.73 -0.62 -13.50
N PHE A 31 1.24 0.59 -13.30
CA PHE A 31 0.06 0.84 -12.46
C PHE A 31 -0.90 1.84 -13.09
N SER A 32 -2.14 1.87 -12.62
CA SER A 32 -3.14 2.83 -13.07
C SER A 32 -4.25 3.05 -12.05
N VAL A 33 -4.59 4.32 -11.81
CA VAL A 33 -5.74 4.71 -10.98
C VAL A 33 -7.02 4.68 -11.83
N GLN A 34 -7.93 3.76 -11.52
CA GLN A 34 -9.12 3.47 -12.34
C GLN A 34 -10.28 4.43 -12.10
N ASN A 35 -10.43 4.90 -10.85
CA ASN A 35 -11.45 5.86 -10.44
C ASN A 35 -10.96 6.66 -9.24
N TYR A 36 -11.76 7.61 -8.77
CA TYR A 36 -11.35 8.58 -7.76
C TYR A 36 -12.45 8.75 -6.69
N THR A 37 -12.03 9.11 -5.48
CA THR A 37 -12.94 9.58 -4.41
C THR A 37 -13.32 11.05 -4.65
N SER A 38 -14.43 11.50 -4.08
CA SER A 38 -14.85 12.91 -4.12
C SER A 38 -14.08 13.81 -3.16
N THR A 39 -13.30 13.24 -2.23
CA THR A 39 -12.63 13.98 -1.15
C THR A 39 -11.25 14.53 -1.51
N LEU A 40 -10.69 14.08 -2.63
CA LEU A 40 -9.42 14.53 -3.20
C LEU A 40 -9.55 14.73 -4.71
N SER A 41 -8.79 15.67 -5.26
CA SER A 41 -8.67 15.79 -6.72
C SER A 41 -7.90 14.61 -7.31
N SER A 42 -8.14 14.30 -8.59
CA SER A 42 -7.42 13.25 -9.31
C SER A 42 -5.90 13.46 -9.30
N ASN A 43 -5.44 14.72 -9.38
CA ASN A 43 -4.01 15.06 -9.29
C ASN A 43 -3.42 14.75 -7.91
N GLN A 44 -4.13 15.06 -6.82
CA GLN A 44 -3.65 14.73 -5.47
C GLN A 44 -3.60 13.22 -5.23
N ILE A 45 -4.55 12.46 -5.79
CA ILE A 45 -4.56 11.00 -5.70
C ILE A 45 -3.37 10.43 -6.47
N ARG A 46 -3.16 10.86 -7.72
CA ARG A 46 -2.01 10.43 -8.53
C ARG A 46 -0.67 10.80 -7.90
N ASP A 47 -0.55 12.00 -7.35
CA ASP A 47 0.66 12.45 -6.63
C ASP A 47 0.93 11.57 -5.39
N GLY A 48 -0.10 11.26 -4.61
CA GLY A 48 0.03 10.41 -3.43
C GLY A 48 0.41 8.96 -3.78
N VAL A 49 -0.23 8.39 -4.79
CA VAL A 49 0.08 7.03 -5.30
C VAL A 49 1.49 6.96 -5.87
N THR A 50 1.90 7.96 -6.67
CA THR A 50 3.25 8.04 -7.22
C THR A 50 4.30 8.14 -6.11
N GLN A 51 4.05 8.94 -5.08
CA GLN A 51 4.91 9.00 -3.89
C GLN A 51 5.02 7.65 -3.17
N ALA A 52 3.93 6.89 -3.06
CA ALA A 52 3.94 5.56 -2.45
C ALA A 52 4.78 4.55 -3.26
N PHE A 53 4.64 4.52 -4.59
CA PHE A 53 5.52 3.70 -5.45
C PHE A 53 6.99 4.12 -5.33
N ASN A 54 7.26 5.42 -5.26
CA ASN A 54 8.62 5.94 -5.08
C ASN A 54 9.26 5.57 -3.75
N ILE A 55 8.47 5.34 -2.69
CA ILE A 55 9.02 4.84 -1.42
C ILE A 55 9.61 3.43 -1.61
N TRP A 56 8.90 2.56 -2.33
CA TRP A 56 9.38 1.20 -2.62
C TRP A 56 10.52 1.18 -3.64
N SER A 57 10.43 1.91 -4.76
CA SER A 57 11.46 1.89 -5.82
C SER A 57 12.84 2.37 -5.38
N ARG A 58 12.93 3.11 -4.26
CA ARG A 58 14.21 3.52 -3.67
C ARG A 58 15.01 2.37 -3.07
N VAL A 59 14.36 1.25 -2.69
CA VAL A 59 15.00 0.17 -1.93
C VAL A 59 15.06 -1.17 -2.67
N ILE A 60 14.43 -1.28 -3.85
CA ILE A 60 14.43 -2.47 -4.70
C ILE A 60 14.69 -2.11 -6.17
N PRO A 61 15.18 -3.05 -7.00
CA PRO A 61 15.47 -2.80 -8.41
C PRO A 61 14.22 -2.89 -9.33
N LEU A 62 13.07 -2.42 -8.84
CA LEU A 62 11.87 -2.24 -9.65
C LEU A 62 11.62 -0.77 -9.95
N ASP A 63 11.31 -0.48 -11.20
CA ASP A 63 10.77 0.78 -11.68
C ASP A 63 9.26 0.66 -11.83
N PHE A 64 8.55 1.75 -11.53
CA PHE A 64 7.11 1.82 -11.64
C PHE A 64 6.69 2.89 -12.65
N LYS A 65 5.67 2.58 -13.46
CA LYS A 65 5.17 3.49 -14.48
C LYS A 65 3.65 3.54 -14.47
N GLU A 66 3.08 4.73 -14.30
CA GLU A 66 1.65 4.94 -14.53
C GLU A 66 1.36 4.81 -16.03
N CYS A 67 0.53 3.85 -16.44
CA CYS A 67 0.12 3.69 -17.84
C CYS A 67 -1.11 2.80 -18.01
N CYS A 68 -1.50 2.62 -19.27
CA CYS A 68 -2.18 1.42 -19.75
C CYS A 68 -3.62 1.19 -19.26
N GLY A 69 -4.19 2.13 -18.50
CA GLY A 69 -5.61 2.09 -18.13
C GLY A 69 -5.95 0.81 -17.35
N SER A 70 -6.88 0.02 -17.87
CA SER A 70 -7.30 -1.25 -17.28
C SER A 70 -6.31 -2.41 -17.53
N ASN A 71 -5.30 -2.22 -18.37
CA ASN A 71 -4.30 -3.25 -18.72
C ASN A 71 -2.99 -3.10 -17.93
N ALA A 72 -2.94 -2.21 -16.93
CA ALA A 72 -1.79 -2.09 -16.04
C ALA A 72 -1.67 -3.31 -15.12
N ASP A 73 -0.45 -3.60 -14.67
CA ASP A 73 -0.16 -4.73 -13.78
C ASP A 73 -0.84 -4.57 -12.40
N ILE A 74 -0.87 -3.34 -11.88
CA ILE A 74 -1.48 -2.97 -10.59
C ILE A 74 -2.60 -1.95 -10.83
N LEU A 75 -3.85 -2.36 -10.59
CA LEU A 75 -5.01 -1.47 -10.69
C LEU A 75 -5.37 -0.90 -9.33
N LEU A 76 -5.43 0.42 -9.22
CA LEU A 76 -5.82 1.11 -7.99
C LEU A 76 -7.22 1.70 -8.14
N SER A 77 -8.12 1.41 -7.20
CA SER A 77 -9.50 1.89 -7.27
C SER A 77 -10.10 2.17 -5.90
N PHE A 78 -11.08 3.08 -5.88
CA PHE A 78 -11.89 3.42 -4.72
C PHE A 78 -13.22 2.67 -4.81
N LYS A 79 -13.58 1.95 -3.75
CA LYS A 79 -14.90 1.33 -3.61
C LYS A 79 -15.31 1.26 -2.14
N PRO A 80 -16.61 1.17 -1.81
CA PRO A 80 -17.01 0.84 -0.45
C PRO A 80 -16.39 -0.50 -0.03
N LEU A 81 -15.68 -0.51 1.10
CA LEU A 81 -15.24 -1.74 1.76
C LEU A 81 -16.02 -1.92 3.06
N ASP A 82 -16.22 -3.18 3.42
CA ASP A 82 -16.97 -3.55 4.62
C ASP A 82 -16.16 -3.35 5.90
N GLY A 83 -16.91 -3.18 6.99
CA GLY A 83 -16.35 -2.94 8.31
C GLY A 83 -15.46 -1.71 8.33
N THR A 84 -14.25 -1.91 8.79
CA THR A 84 -13.32 -0.85 9.18
C THR A 84 -12.06 -0.81 8.31
N LEU A 85 -12.05 -1.57 7.21
CA LEU A 85 -10.92 -1.62 6.27
C LEU A 85 -10.69 -0.25 5.64
N VAL A 86 -9.44 0.23 5.66
CA VAL A 86 -9.05 1.47 4.96
C VAL A 86 -8.56 1.20 3.54
N GLY A 87 -8.02 0.01 3.31
CA GLY A 87 -7.63 -0.51 2.00
C GLY A 87 -7.65 -2.04 2.00
N TRP A 88 -7.47 -2.60 0.81
CA TRP A 88 -7.26 -4.04 0.62
C TRP A 88 -6.62 -4.31 -0.75
N THR A 89 -5.62 -5.17 -0.79
CA THR A 89 -5.02 -5.66 -2.03
C THR A 89 -5.28 -7.14 -2.25
N ASN A 90 -5.60 -7.49 -3.49
CA ASN A 90 -5.62 -8.85 -4.01
C ASN A 90 -4.60 -8.99 -5.16
N TYR A 91 -4.03 -10.17 -5.34
CA TYR A 91 -3.04 -10.42 -6.39
C TYR A 91 -3.21 -11.82 -6.99
N LYS A 92 -2.73 -11.99 -8.22
CA LYS A 92 -2.78 -13.25 -8.97
C LYS A 92 -1.39 -13.63 -9.49
N TRP A 93 -1.10 -14.91 -9.44
CA TRP A 93 0.17 -15.48 -9.87
C TRP A 93 -0.02 -16.73 -10.74
N ASN A 94 0.98 -17.02 -11.57
CA ASN A 94 1.04 -18.24 -12.37
C ASN A 94 1.70 -19.40 -11.59
N GLY A 95 1.77 -20.59 -12.18
CA GLY A 95 2.35 -21.78 -11.54
C GLY A 95 3.80 -21.63 -11.05
N ASP A 96 4.56 -20.68 -11.62
CA ASP A 96 5.94 -20.39 -11.25
C ASP A 96 6.07 -19.29 -10.18
N GLY A 97 4.95 -18.87 -9.58
CA GLY A 97 4.90 -17.80 -8.58
C GLY A 97 5.12 -16.39 -9.14
N ALA A 98 5.05 -16.20 -10.47
CA ALA A 98 5.15 -14.87 -11.05
C ALA A 98 3.81 -14.16 -11.00
N PHE A 99 3.80 -12.95 -10.43
CA PHE A 99 2.64 -12.07 -10.49
C PHE A 99 2.34 -11.65 -11.93
N TYR A 100 1.06 -11.65 -12.28
CA TYR A 100 0.56 -11.13 -13.55
C TYR A 100 -0.56 -10.10 -13.38
N HIS A 101 -1.12 -9.94 -12.17
CA HIS A 101 -2.16 -8.94 -11.88
C HIS A 101 -2.25 -8.66 -10.38
N ALA A 102 -2.49 -7.41 -10.00
CA ALA A 102 -2.92 -7.03 -8.66
C ALA A 102 -4.01 -5.95 -8.70
N ASP A 103 -4.99 -6.07 -7.80
CA ASP A 103 -6.03 -5.07 -7.57
C ASP A 103 -5.87 -4.50 -6.15
N THR A 104 -5.65 -3.19 -6.06
CA THR A 104 -5.59 -2.44 -4.81
C THR A 104 -6.84 -1.59 -4.67
N TYR A 105 -7.54 -1.74 -3.55
CA TYR A 105 -8.77 -1.04 -3.24
C TYR A 105 -8.56 -0.08 -2.06
N PHE A 106 -9.03 1.15 -2.21
CA PHE A 106 -9.13 2.14 -1.15
C PHE A 106 -10.59 2.29 -0.72
N ASN A 107 -10.87 2.27 0.59
CA ASN A 107 -12.25 2.39 1.06
C ASN A 107 -12.83 3.79 0.80
N ASN A 108 -13.78 3.88 -0.13
CA ASN A 108 -14.40 5.15 -0.52
C ASN A 108 -15.39 5.71 0.52
N ARG A 109 -15.59 5.01 1.64
CA ARG A 109 -16.33 5.55 2.81
C ARG A 109 -15.47 6.47 3.68
N ASN A 110 -14.15 6.45 3.52
CA ASN A 110 -13.24 7.30 4.27
C ASN A 110 -13.18 8.73 3.73
N SER A 111 -12.89 9.69 4.60
CA SER A 111 -12.51 11.04 4.20
C SER A 111 -11.02 11.07 3.89
N TRP A 112 -10.67 11.11 2.60
CA TRP A 112 -9.28 11.06 2.15
C TRP A 112 -8.62 12.44 2.15
N GLY A 113 -7.34 12.45 2.50
CA GLY A 113 -6.47 13.63 2.49
C GLY A 113 -5.11 13.31 1.89
N LEU A 114 -4.42 14.35 1.45
CA LEU A 114 -3.02 14.29 1.07
C LEU A 114 -2.24 15.14 2.07
N LYS A 115 -1.47 14.50 2.94
CA LYS A 115 -0.67 15.17 3.98
C LYS A 115 -1.51 16.04 4.93
N ASP A 116 -2.80 15.72 5.11
CA ASP A 116 -3.65 16.32 6.15
C ASP A 116 -3.77 15.36 7.33
N PRO A 117 -3.22 15.70 8.52
CA PRO A 117 -3.21 14.81 9.68
C PRO A 117 -4.61 14.45 10.21
N ARG A 118 -5.66 15.18 9.79
CA ARG A 118 -7.05 14.98 10.24
C ARG A 118 -7.85 14.03 9.34
N LYS A 119 -7.29 13.65 8.20
CA LYS A 119 -7.95 12.79 7.19
C LYS A 119 -7.18 11.49 7.00
N THR A 120 -7.80 10.49 6.37
CA THR A 120 -7.10 9.27 5.97
C THR A 120 -6.08 9.61 4.89
N ASP A 121 -4.78 9.45 5.19
CA ASP A 121 -3.72 9.85 4.28
C ASP A 121 -3.54 8.85 3.13
N ILE A 122 -3.66 9.34 1.90
CA ILE A 122 -3.56 8.50 0.70
C ILE A 122 -2.17 7.88 0.54
N ILE A 123 -1.08 8.57 0.92
CA ILE A 123 0.28 8.04 0.79
C ILE A 123 0.47 6.88 1.77
N ALA A 124 0.06 7.06 3.02
CA ALA A 124 0.19 6.05 4.08
C ALA A 124 -0.58 4.76 3.77
N VAL A 125 -1.81 4.86 3.26
CA VAL A 125 -2.54 3.65 2.87
C VAL A 125 -1.99 3.06 1.58
N ALA A 126 -1.66 3.88 0.57
CA ALA A 126 -1.11 3.37 -0.69
C ALA A 126 0.22 2.64 -0.49
N VAL A 127 1.13 3.13 0.36
CA VAL A 127 2.41 2.44 0.59
C VAL A 127 2.21 1.05 1.21
N HIS A 128 1.25 0.91 2.12
CA HIS A 128 0.88 -0.36 2.74
C HIS A 128 0.32 -1.34 1.70
N GLU A 129 -0.72 -0.92 0.98
CA GLU A 129 -1.40 -1.77 0.01
C GLU A 129 -0.51 -2.12 -1.19
N ILE A 130 0.37 -1.22 -1.60
CA ILE A 130 1.40 -1.51 -2.62
C ILE A 130 2.41 -2.53 -2.09
N GLY A 131 2.77 -2.50 -0.80
CA GLY A 131 3.61 -3.54 -0.20
C GLY A 131 3.02 -4.94 -0.40
N HIS A 132 1.70 -5.09 -0.21
CA HIS A 132 0.98 -6.31 -0.56
C HIS A 132 0.98 -6.62 -2.07
N ALA A 133 0.78 -5.60 -2.91
CA ALA A 133 0.83 -5.76 -4.38
C ALA A 133 2.23 -6.14 -4.90
N LEU A 134 3.27 -5.93 -4.10
CA LEU A 134 4.65 -6.36 -4.34
C LEU A 134 4.98 -7.71 -3.68
N GLY A 135 4.03 -8.36 -3.01
CA GLY A 135 4.18 -9.72 -2.48
C GLY A 135 4.62 -9.80 -1.02
N LEU A 136 4.65 -8.68 -0.28
CA LEU A 136 4.74 -8.75 1.18
C LEU A 136 3.43 -9.31 1.74
N THR A 137 3.52 -10.44 2.41
CA THR A 137 2.35 -11.11 3.00
C THR A 137 2.32 -10.93 4.51
N GLY A 138 1.11 -10.84 5.07
CA GLY A 138 0.89 -10.59 6.50
C GLY A 138 1.15 -9.14 6.93
N HIS A 139 0.95 -8.88 8.21
CA HIS A 139 1.15 -7.55 8.81
C HIS A 139 2.28 -7.60 9.83
N SER A 140 3.16 -6.59 9.78
CA SER A 140 4.25 -6.47 10.75
C SER A 140 3.72 -6.17 12.14
N GLY A 141 4.29 -6.84 13.16
CA GLY A 141 4.04 -6.50 14.57
C GLY A 141 4.74 -5.21 15.01
N ASP A 142 5.69 -4.69 14.22
CA ASP A 142 6.33 -3.40 14.50
C ASP A 142 5.35 -2.26 14.22
N SER A 143 5.03 -1.50 15.25
CA SER A 143 4.08 -0.38 15.17
C SER A 143 4.56 0.81 14.32
N ASN A 144 5.83 0.81 13.89
CA ASN A 144 6.42 1.80 13.00
C ASN A 144 6.50 1.34 11.54
N SER A 145 6.33 0.03 11.28
CA SER A 145 6.35 -0.54 9.93
C SER A 145 5.17 -0.01 9.11
N VAL A 146 5.42 0.26 7.82
CA VAL A 146 4.33 0.61 6.90
C VAL A 146 3.39 -0.56 6.65
N MET A 147 3.85 -1.79 6.88
CA MET A 147 3.08 -3.03 6.80
C MET A 147 2.40 -3.40 8.12
N ASN A 148 2.40 -2.53 9.13
CA ASN A 148 1.58 -2.72 10.32
C ASN A 148 0.09 -2.62 9.96
N SER A 149 -0.76 -3.46 10.57
CA SER A 149 -2.21 -3.42 10.33
C SER A 149 -2.86 -2.11 10.81
N TRP A 150 -2.19 -1.36 11.70
CA TRP A 150 -2.62 -0.05 12.19
C TRP A 150 -1.79 1.04 11.52
N ILE A 151 -2.26 1.46 10.34
CA ILE A 151 -1.57 2.46 9.52
C ILE A 151 -1.54 3.82 10.25
N LYS A 152 -0.35 4.40 10.40
CA LYS A 152 -0.13 5.69 11.08
C LYS A 152 0.45 6.73 10.13
N TRP A 153 -0.26 7.85 9.99
CA TRP A 153 0.19 9.07 9.32
C TRP A 153 0.25 10.29 10.25
N THR A 154 0.15 10.06 11.56
CA THR A 154 0.37 11.11 12.58
C THR A 154 1.41 10.67 13.60
N ASP A 155 2.12 11.63 14.17
CA ASP A 155 2.99 11.42 15.33
C ASP A 155 2.19 11.43 16.66
N GLY A 156 2.88 11.27 17.79
CA GLY A 156 2.25 11.30 19.12
C GLY A 156 1.59 12.64 19.48
N ASN A 157 1.94 13.73 18.78
CA ASN A 157 1.41 15.07 18.97
C ASN A 157 0.28 15.41 17.98
N GLY A 158 -0.06 14.49 17.07
CA GLY A 158 -1.07 14.68 16.04
C GLY A 158 -0.59 15.44 14.79
N ASN A 159 0.72 15.70 14.65
CA ASN A 159 1.27 16.28 13.43
C ASN A 159 1.36 15.23 12.33
N TYR A 160 1.34 15.66 11.07
CA TYR A 160 1.52 14.75 9.95
C TYR A 160 2.88 14.05 10.00
N ARG A 161 2.88 12.73 9.84
CA ARG A 161 4.07 11.88 9.75
C ARG A 161 4.10 11.23 8.38
N TYR A 162 5.08 11.60 7.56
CA TYR A 162 5.28 10.98 6.26
C TYR A 162 5.67 9.49 6.42
N PRO A 163 5.13 8.56 5.61
CA PRO A 163 5.45 7.14 5.74
C PRO A 163 6.93 6.83 5.46
N GLN A 164 7.53 6.01 6.33
CA GLN A 164 8.92 5.57 6.20
C GLN A 164 9.00 4.07 6.38
N LEU A 165 9.76 3.39 5.51
CA LEU A 165 9.99 1.95 5.62
C LEU A 165 10.83 1.66 6.87
N SER A 166 10.37 0.73 7.70
CA SER A 166 11.17 0.16 8.77
C SER A 166 12.27 -0.74 8.21
N SER A 167 13.26 -1.09 9.03
CA SER A 167 14.28 -2.07 8.66
C SER A 167 13.67 -3.43 8.27
N SER A 168 12.55 -3.81 8.89
CA SER A 168 11.83 -5.04 8.56
C SER A 168 11.16 -4.99 7.19
N ASP A 169 10.56 -3.84 6.84
CA ASP A 169 9.95 -3.62 5.52
C ASP A 169 11.00 -3.73 4.42
N ILE A 170 12.15 -3.07 4.62
CA ILE A 170 13.29 -3.06 3.70
C ILE A 170 13.86 -4.48 3.54
N SER A 171 14.13 -5.17 4.65
CA SER A 171 14.71 -6.52 4.59
C SER A 171 13.79 -7.49 3.88
N ASN A 172 12.48 -7.45 4.18
CA ASN A 172 11.52 -8.39 3.59
C ASN A 172 11.30 -8.12 2.11
N ILE A 173 11.22 -6.86 1.68
CA ILE A 173 11.04 -6.55 0.25
C ILE A 173 12.32 -6.86 -0.54
N GLN A 174 13.50 -6.65 0.06
CA GLN A 174 14.78 -7.00 -0.57
C GLN A 174 15.01 -8.51 -0.64
N ASN A 175 14.43 -9.30 0.25
CA ASN A 175 14.45 -10.77 0.12
C ASN A 175 13.68 -11.25 -1.13
N LEU A 176 12.69 -10.48 -1.62
CA LEU A 176 11.94 -10.79 -2.84
C LEU A 176 12.63 -10.28 -4.11
N TYR A 177 13.18 -9.06 -4.06
CA TYR A 177 13.61 -8.34 -5.26
C TYR A 177 15.11 -8.06 -5.35
N GLY A 178 15.86 -8.29 -4.28
CA GLY A 178 17.22 -7.80 -4.13
C GLY A 178 17.28 -6.32 -3.77
N ARG A 179 18.51 -5.83 -3.55
CA ARG A 179 18.79 -4.41 -3.31
C ARG A 179 18.92 -3.68 -4.65
N ARG A 180 18.54 -2.41 -4.68
CA ARG A 180 18.93 -1.49 -5.76
C ARG A 180 20.41 -1.13 -5.63
#